data_AF-A0A2X4XP48-F1
#
_entry.id   AF-A0A2X4XP48-F1
#
_cell.length_a   1.000
_cell.length_b   1.000
_cell.length_c   1.000
_cell.angle_alpha   90.00
_cell.angle_beta   90.00
_cell.angle_gamma   90.00
#
_symmetry.space_group_name_H-M   'P 1'
#
loop_
_entity.id
_entity.type
_entity.pdbx_description
1 polymer ?
#
loop_
_entity_poly.entity_id
_entity_poly.type
_entity_poly.pdbx_seq_one_letter_code
_entity_poly.pdbx_strand_id
1 'polypeptide(L)'
;MGHAMKIILPIIDVLRSLIGIVFFLVAIPIYWIYRLFVLFALFVYHLPRLLHEREKEKRHQKNEQPLHNELPPQTVLPALNTLNAEEFLRLTERDIQEKLGVHPEKSCSMDWGMSVARWCCEDGYIECWFQSGECYDCSFRQSGNEIDHAVYSAKK
;
A
#
# COMPACT_ATOMS: atom_id res chain seq x y z
N MET A 1 -80.49 4.74 1.82
CA MET A 1 -79.10 4.19 1.82
C MET A 1 -78.19 4.76 0.73
N GLY A 2 -78.68 5.20 -0.44
CA GLY A 2 -77.81 5.69 -1.53
C GLY A 2 -77.16 7.08 -1.39
N HIS A 3 -77.60 7.93 -0.45
CA HIS A 3 -77.07 9.29 -0.29
C HIS A 3 -75.78 9.37 0.54
N ALA A 4 -75.66 8.55 1.59
CA ALA A 4 -74.47 8.51 2.44
C ALA A 4 -73.25 7.95 1.69
N MET A 5 -73.46 6.94 0.85
CA MET A 5 -72.41 6.28 0.07
C MET A 5 -71.78 7.21 -0.98
N LYS A 6 -72.55 8.14 -1.56
CA LYS A 6 -72.04 9.16 -2.50
C LYS A 6 -71.09 10.18 -1.84
N ILE A 7 -71.20 10.41 -0.53
CA ILE A 7 -70.36 11.37 0.20
C ILE A 7 -69.10 10.67 0.75
N ILE A 8 -69.20 9.39 1.13
CA ILE A 8 -68.09 8.65 1.74
C ILE A 8 -67.01 8.27 0.71
N LEU A 9 -67.40 7.90 -0.51
CA LEU A 9 -66.46 7.56 -1.59
C LEU A 9 -65.40 8.65 -1.91
N PRO A 10 -65.76 9.93 -2.13
CA PRO A 10 -64.77 10.96 -2.42
C PRO A 10 -63.88 11.29 -1.20
N ILE A 11 -64.38 11.14 0.02
CA ILE A 11 -63.58 11.33 1.24
C ILE A 11 -62.47 10.28 1.32
N ILE A 12 -62.79 9.01 1.02
CA ILE A 12 -61.82 7.91 1.01
C ILE A 12 -60.75 8.13 -0.06
N ASP A 13 -61.13 8.60 -1.26
CA ASP A 13 -60.17 8.91 -2.33
C ASP A 13 -59.22 10.05 -1.95
N VAL A 14 -59.75 11.11 -1.33
CA VAL A 14 -58.92 12.23 -0.83
C VAL A 14 -57.96 11.75 0.27
N LEU A 15 -58.44 10.91 1.19
CA LEU A 15 -57.62 10.36 2.27
C LEU A 15 -56.49 9.48 1.71
N ARG A 16 -56.79 8.63 0.72
CA ARG A 16 -55.81 7.78 0.05
C ARG A 16 -54.75 8.59 -0.69
N SER A 17 -55.14 9.68 -1.33
CA SER A 17 -54.23 10.62 -2.00
C SER A 17 -53.30 11.31 -1.00
N LEU A 18 -53.84 11.80 0.12
CA LEU A 18 -53.06 12.43 1.20
C LEU A 18 -52.03 11.46 1.80
N ILE A 19 -52.42 10.21 2.04
CA ILE A 19 -51.51 9.18 2.55
C ILE A 19 -50.35 8.98 1.56
N GLY A 20 -50.64 8.89 0.26
CA GLY A 20 -49.61 8.79 -0.78
C GLY A 20 -48.61 9.95 -0.73
N ILE A 21 -49.11 11.19 -0.64
CA ILE A 21 -48.28 12.40 -0.55
C ILE A 21 -47.38 12.37 0.69
N VAL A 22 -47.92 11.97 1.85
CA VAL A 22 -47.13 11.84 3.09
C VAL A 22 -46.03 10.80 2.94
N PHE A 23 -46.31 9.64 2.33
CA PHE A 23 -45.28 8.64 2.05
C PHE A 23 -44.20 9.15 1.11
N PHE A 24 -44.55 9.91 0.07
CA PHE A 24 -43.56 10.53 -0.82
C PHE A 24 -42.70 11.56 -0.08
N LEU A 25 -43.32 12.40 0.77
CA LEU A 25 -42.60 13.40 1.56
C LEU A 25 -41.62 12.78 2.57
N VAL A 26 -41.86 11.55 3.03
CA VAL A 26 -40.97 10.81 3.93
C VAL A 26 -39.94 9.97 3.16
N ALA A 27 -40.32 9.38 2.03
CA ALA A 27 -39.43 8.54 1.23
C ALA A 27 -38.29 9.35 0.59
N ILE A 28 -38.56 10.57 0.13
CA ILE A 28 -37.56 11.46 -0.47
C ILE A 28 -36.40 11.75 0.49
N PRO A 29 -36.61 12.28 1.72
CA PRO A 29 -35.52 12.55 2.64
C PRO A 29 -34.80 11.28 3.08
N ILE A 30 -35.50 10.16 3.29
CA ILE A 30 -34.86 8.87 3.61
C ILE A 30 -33.94 8.42 2.47
N TYR A 31 -34.38 8.54 1.23
CA TYR A 31 -33.56 8.22 0.06
C TYR A 31 -32.30 9.10 0.00
N TRP A 32 -32.43 10.41 0.26
CA TRP A 32 -31.29 11.32 0.32
C TRP A 32 -30.32 10.98 1.45
N ILE A 33 -30.83 10.65 2.65
CA ILE A 33 -30.02 10.22 3.79
C ILE A 33 -29.24 8.94 3.44
N TYR A 34 -29.91 7.95 2.85
CA TYR A 34 -29.27 6.71 2.43
C TYR A 34 -28.19 6.97 1.38
N ARG A 35 -28.48 7.82 0.38
CA ARG A 35 -27.51 8.20 -0.65
C ARG A 35 -26.28 8.90 -0.06
N LEU A 36 -26.48 9.82 0.89
CA LEU A 36 -25.39 10.48 1.61
C LEU A 36 -24.57 9.49 2.43
N PHE A 37 -25.23 8.53 3.09
CA PHE A 37 -24.55 7.50 3.86
C PHE A 37 -23.65 6.61 2.98
N VAL A 38 -24.14 6.19 1.81
CA VAL A 38 -23.33 5.42 0.84
C VAL A 38 -22.14 6.23 0.34
N LEU A 39 -22.34 7.51 -0.01
CA LEU A 39 -21.24 8.39 -0.42
C LEU A 39 -20.22 8.60 0.69
N PHE A 40 -20.67 8.74 1.94
CA PHE A 40 -19.80 8.86 3.10
C PHE A 40 -18.99 7.57 3.33
N ALA A 41 -19.63 6.40 3.22
CA ALA A 41 -18.93 5.12 3.33
C ALA A 41 -17.86 4.95 2.24
N LEU A 42 -18.18 5.32 1.00
CA LEU A 42 -17.20 5.35 -0.10
C LEU A 42 -16.06 6.34 0.20
N PHE A 43 -16.37 7.52 0.71
CA PHE A 43 -15.37 8.51 1.09
C PHE A 43 -14.44 7.96 2.18
N VAL A 44 -14.97 7.40 3.27
CA VAL A 44 -14.18 6.79 4.35
C VAL A 44 -13.34 5.62 3.85
N TYR A 45 -13.84 4.83 2.88
CA TYR A 45 -13.07 3.74 2.28
C TYR A 45 -11.92 4.24 1.38
N HIS A 46 -12.15 5.30 0.60
CA HIS A 46 -11.15 5.85 -0.32
C HIS A 46 -10.17 6.83 0.33
N LEU A 47 -10.54 7.46 1.45
CA LEU A 47 -9.72 8.46 2.14
C LEU A 47 -8.36 7.90 2.61
N PRO A 48 -8.25 6.69 3.22
CA PRO A 48 -6.96 6.10 3.57
C PRO A 48 -6.06 5.92 2.35
N ARG A 49 -6.64 5.55 1.21
CA ARG A 49 -5.90 5.35 -0.05
C ARG A 49 -5.35 6.68 -0.58
N LEU A 50 -6.16 7.75 -0.54
CA LEU A 50 -5.71 9.09 -0.95
C LEU A 50 -4.65 9.68 -0.02
N LEU A 51 -4.81 9.47 1.30
CA LEU A 51 -3.82 9.90 2.28
C LEU A 51 -2.50 9.14 2.12
N HIS A 52 -2.57 7.83 1.84
CA HIS A 52 -1.39 7.01 1.60
C HIS A 52 -0.60 7.46 0.36
N GLU A 53 -1.29 7.77 -0.74
CA GLU A 53 -0.64 8.31 -1.95
C GLU A 53 -0.03 9.71 -1.71
N ARG A 54 -0.72 10.59 -0.95
CA ARG A 54 -0.15 11.89 -0.54
C ARG A 54 1.06 11.76 0.39
N GLU A 55 1.09 10.75 1.24
CA GLU A 55 2.23 10.49 2.11
C GLU A 55 3.45 9.98 1.31
N LYS A 56 3.22 9.14 0.29
CA LYS A 56 4.27 8.74 -0.66
C LYS A 56 4.84 9.96 -1.39
N GLU A 57 3.98 10.84 -1.91
CA GLU A 57 4.42 12.05 -2.62
C GLU A 57 5.26 12.97 -1.71
N LYS A 58 4.86 13.15 -0.44
CA LYS A 58 5.65 13.92 0.53
C LYS A 58 6.97 13.26 0.93
N ARG A 59 7.04 11.92 0.99
CA ARG A 59 8.32 11.20 1.22
C ARG A 59 9.26 11.35 0.04
N HIS A 60 8.74 11.30 -1.19
CA HIS A 60 9.53 11.56 -2.40
C HIS A 60 10.02 13.01 -2.46
N GLN A 61 9.15 13.99 -2.16
CA GLN A 61 9.53 15.41 -2.20
C GLN A 61 10.50 15.82 -1.08
N LYS A 62 10.43 15.19 0.10
CA LYS A 62 11.43 15.41 1.17
C LYS A 62 12.81 14.85 0.79
N ASN A 63 12.89 13.92 -0.15
CA ASN A 63 14.15 13.40 -0.68
C ASN A 63 14.69 14.22 -1.87
N GLU A 64 13.97 15.22 -2.40
CA GLU A 64 14.31 15.91 -3.66
C GLU A 64 14.71 17.41 -3.55
N GLN A 65 15.11 17.93 -2.40
CA GLN A 65 15.68 19.30 -2.33
C GLN A 65 16.78 19.46 -1.26
N PRO A 66 17.84 20.25 -1.54
CA PRO A 66 19.00 19.83 -2.32
C PRO A 66 20.31 20.04 -1.51
N LEU A 67 21.28 19.14 -1.65
CA LEU A 67 22.67 19.46 -1.31
C LEU A 67 23.54 19.13 -2.52
N HIS A 68 23.91 20.21 -3.23
CA HIS A 68 25.11 20.25 -4.04
C HIS A 68 26.24 19.53 -3.29
N ASN A 69 26.71 18.40 -3.80
CA ASN A 69 28.12 18.03 -3.88
C ASN A 69 28.25 16.71 -4.65
N GLU A 70 28.98 16.81 -5.75
CA GLU A 70 29.79 15.76 -6.37
C GLU A 70 29.11 14.40 -6.56
N LEU A 71 28.67 14.16 -7.80
CA LEU A 71 28.39 12.85 -8.35
C LEU A 71 29.57 11.91 -7.97
N PRO A 72 29.43 10.95 -7.02
CA PRO A 72 30.45 9.92 -6.93
C PRO A 72 30.35 9.12 -8.24
N PRO A 73 31.49 8.63 -8.77
CA PRO A 73 31.51 7.88 -10.00
C PRO A 73 30.46 6.77 -9.90
N GLN A 74 29.71 6.51 -10.98
CA GLN A 74 28.86 5.33 -11.08
C GLN A 74 29.75 4.12 -10.76
N THR A 75 29.71 3.68 -9.50
CA THR A 75 30.36 2.45 -9.05
C THR A 75 29.49 1.36 -9.64
N VAL A 76 29.86 0.95 -10.85
CA VAL A 76 29.26 -0.20 -11.52
C VAL A 76 29.41 -1.35 -10.54
N LEU A 77 28.29 -1.81 -9.99
CA LEU A 77 28.26 -2.98 -9.12
C LEU A 77 29.02 -4.12 -9.82
N PRO A 78 29.86 -4.87 -9.10
CA PRO A 78 30.46 -6.06 -9.68
C PRO A 78 29.35 -6.98 -10.20
N ALA A 79 29.58 -7.59 -11.36
CA ALA A 79 28.59 -8.46 -11.98
C ALA A 79 28.14 -9.54 -10.99
N LEU A 80 26.82 -9.75 -10.87
CA LEU A 80 26.23 -10.62 -9.85
C LEU A 80 26.83 -12.03 -9.81
N ASN A 81 27.26 -12.54 -10.96
CA ASN A 81 27.91 -13.85 -11.12
C ASN A 81 29.32 -13.95 -10.50
N THR A 82 29.92 -12.82 -10.10
CA THR A 82 31.23 -12.77 -9.41
C THR A 82 31.09 -12.70 -7.90
N LEU A 83 29.88 -12.46 -7.39
CA LEU A 83 29.56 -12.42 -5.98
C LEU A 83 29.03 -13.79 -5.55
N ASN A 84 29.12 -14.08 -4.25
CA ASN A 84 28.56 -15.28 -3.65
C ASN A 84 27.62 -14.87 -2.50
N ALA A 85 26.39 -15.35 -2.52
CA ALA A 85 25.35 -15.02 -1.54
C ALA A 85 25.75 -15.41 -0.11
N GLU A 86 26.55 -16.47 0.07
CA GLU A 86 27.02 -16.93 1.38
C GLU A 86 27.91 -15.89 2.07
N GLU A 87 28.67 -15.10 1.30
CA GLU A 87 29.53 -14.06 1.86
C GLU A 87 28.78 -12.86 2.45
N PHE A 88 27.46 -12.79 2.21
CA PHE A 88 26.59 -11.75 2.74
C PHE A 88 25.88 -12.20 4.01
N LEU A 89 25.88 -13.50 4.31
CA LEU A 89 25.32 -14.00 5.56
C LEU A 89 26.09 -13.45 6.76
N ARG A 90 25.36 -13.16 7.84
CA ARG A 90 25.83 -12.57 9.10
C ARG A 90 26.43 -11.16 8.97
N LEU A 91 26.42 -10.56 7.78
CA LEU A 91 26.76 -9.15 7.61
C LEU A 91 25.58 -8.26 7.99
N THR A 92 25.88 -7.07 8.49
CA THR A 92 24.84 -6.04 8.69
C THR A 92 24.51 -5.35 7.38
N GLU A 93 23.36 -4.66 7.30
CA GLU A 93 22.99 -3.86 6.12
C GLU A 93 24.09 -2.86 5.75
N ARG A 94 24.75 -2.28 6.76
CA ARG A 94 25.86 -1.35 6.57
C ARG A 94 27.09 -2.01 5.95
N ASP A 95 27.47 -3.19 6.43
CA ASP A 95 28.64 -3.90 5.90
C ASP A 95 28.40 -4.31 4.43
N ILE A 96 27.18 -4.73 4.11
CA ILE A 96 26.78 -5.05 2.74
C ILE A 96 26.81 -3.79 1.86
N GLN A 97 26.33 -2.66 2.37
CA GLN A 97 26.39 -1.38 1.67
C GLN A 97 27.84 -0.95 1.38
N GLU A 98 28.73 -1.10 2.36
CA GLU A 98 30.16 -0.80 2.21
C GLU A 98 30.82 -1.77 1.21
N LYS A 99 30.43 -3.06 1.23
CA LYS A 99 30.94 -4.08 0.30
C LYS A 99 30.49 -3.86 -1.15
N LEU A 100 29.23 -3.47 -1.34
CA LEU A 100 28.66 -3.23 -2.67
C LEU A 100 28.96 -1.81 -3.18
N GLY A 101 29.34 -0.88 -2.30
CA GLY A 101 29.61 0.51 -2.65
C GLY A 101 28.36 1.29 -3.07
N VAL A 102 27.17 0.76 -2.78
CA VAL A 102 25.87 1.33 -3.19
C VAL A 102 24.85 1.23 -2.06
N HIS A 103 23.99 2.25 -1.96
CA HIS A 103 22.85 2.24 -1.05
C HIS A 103 21.76 1.28 -1.55
N PRO A 104 21.01 0.62 -0.64
CA PRO A 104 19.85 -0.18 -1.03
C PRO A 104 18.80 0.72 -1.67
N GLU A 105 18.22 0.28 -2.78
CA GLU A 105 17.09 0.97 -3.43
C GLU A 105 15.87 0.97 -2.51
N LYS A 106 15.68 -0.15 -1.79
CA LYS A 106 14.59 -0.35 -0.85
C LYS A 106 15.12 -1.02 0.40
N SER A 107 14.89 -0.41 1.55
CA SER A 107 14.96 -1.07 2.85
C SER A 107 13.62 -0.95 3.57
N CYS A 108 13.13 -2.06 4.12
CA CYS A 108 11.87 -2.12 4.84
C CYS A 108 12.07 -2.90 6.13
N SER A 109 11.72 -2.30 7.27
CA SER A 109 11.60 -3.02 8.53
C SER A 109 10.22 -3.66 8.59
N MET A 110 10.19 -4.96 8.84
CA MET A 110 8.99 -5.72 9.15
C MET A 110 8.82 -5.82 10.68
N ASP A 111 7.64 -6.26 11.11
CA ASP A 111 7.41 -6.59 12.51
C ASP A 111 8.37 -7.71 12.98
N TRP A 112 8.62 -7.81 14.29
CA TRP A 112 9.47 -8.83 14.91
C TRP A 112 10.98 -8.69 14.68
N GLY A 113 11.47 -7.48 14.39
CA GLY A 113 12.91 -7.22 14.26
C GLY A 113 13.53 -7.83 13.00
N MET A 114 12.69 -8.11 12.01
CA MET A 114 13.12 -8.50 10.67
C MET A 114 13.19 -7.26 9.77
N SER A 115 14.17 -7.19 8.89
CA SER A 115 14.18 -6.21 7.81
C SER A 115 14.59 -6.86 6.50
N VAL A 116 14.25 -6.22 5.40
CA VAL A 116 14.68 -6.62 4.07
C VAL A 116 15.32 -5.41 3.41
N ALA A 117 16.46 -5.62 2.76
CA ALA A 117 17.09 -4.63 1.91
C ALA A 117 17.36 -5.19 0.52
N ARG A 118 17.14 -4.36 -0.50
CA ARG A 118 17.32 -4.71 -1.90
C ARG A 118 18.27 -3.74 -2.58
N TRP A 119 19.27 -4.29 -3.26
CA TRP A 119 20.19 -3.55 -4.11
C TRP A 119 19.94 -3.93 -5.57
N CYS A 120 19.65 -2.95 -6.42
CA CYS A 120 19.47 -3.20 -7.85
C CYS A 120 20.79 -3.02 -8.59
N CYS A 121 21.07 -3.97 -9.48
CA CYS A 121 22.17 -3.96 -10.43
C CYS A 121 21.61 -3.73 -11.84
N GLU A 122 22.46 -3.50 -12.84
CA GLU A 122 22.01 -3.28 -14.23
C GLU A 122 21.19 -4.46 -14.80
N ASP A 123 21.49 -5.68 -14.36
CA ASP A 123 21.00 -6.95 -14.88
C ASP A 123 20.13 -7.75 -13.88
N GLY A 124 19.93 -7.22 -12.67
CA GLY A 124 19.30 -7.98 -11.59
C GLY A 124 19.18 -7.22 -10.28
N TYR A 125 18.98 -7.97 -9.20
CA TYR A 125 18.97 -7.43 -7.84
C TYR A 125 19.47 -8.45 -6.81
N ILE A 126 20.02 -7.93 -5.73
CA ILE A 126 20.36 -8.65 -4.51
C ILE A 126 19.29 -8.34 -3.48
N GLU A 127 18.71 -9.36 -2.86
CA GLU A 127 17.76 -9.21 -1.77
C GLU A 127 18.27 -9.94 -0.53
N CYS A 128 18.48 -9.17 0.54
CA CYS A 128 18.94 -9.68 1.83
C CYS A 128 17.87 -9.48 2.88
N TRP A 129 17.62 -10.53 3.66
CA TRP A 129 16.77 -10.50 4.84
C TRP A 129 17.63 -10.52 6.08
N PHE A 130 17.31 -9.62 7.01
CA PHE A 130 18.01 -9.42 8.25
C PHE A 130 17.11 -9.80 9.41
N GLN A 131 17.71 -10.41 10.42
CA GLN A 131 17.06 -10.71 11.69
C GLN A 131 18.04 -10.29 12.79
N SER A 132 17.55 -9.51 13.76
CA SER A 132 18.42 -8.96 14.82
C SER A 132 19.60 -8.13 14.30
N GLY A 133 19.48 -7.56 13.10
CA GLY A 133 20.50 -6.71 12.46
C GLY A 133 21.51 -7.43 11.58
N GLU A 134 21.48 -8.77 11.51
CA GLU A 134 22.38 -9.58 10.69
C GLU A 134 21.62 -10.28 9.57
N CYS A 135 22.23 -10.37 8.39
CA CYS A 135 21.66 -11.05 7.23
C CYS A 135 21.57 -12.57 7.49
N TYR A 136 20.38 -13.15 7.39
CA TYR A 136 20.17 -14.59 7.54
C TYR A 136 19.73 -15.27 6.24
N ASP A 137 19.27 -14.53 5.25
CA ASP A 137 18.87 -15.05 3.93
C ASP A 137 19.27 -14.02 2.87
N CYS A 138 20.02 -14.45 1.86
CA CYS A 138 20.49 -13.60 0.77
C CYS A 138 20.26 -14.30 -0.56
N SER A 139 19.58 -13.62 -1.48
CA SER A 139 19.28 -14.16 -2.82
C SER A 139 19.69 -13.18 -3.93
N PHE A 140 20.27 -13.72 -4.99
CA PHE A 140 20.65 -12.98 -6.19
C PHE A 140 19.72 -13.37 -7.32
N ARG A 141 19.12 -12.37 -7.97
CA ARG A 141 18.19 -12.59 -9.07
C ARG A 141 18.59 -11.79 -10.29
N GLN A 142 18.74 -12.47 -11.43
CA GLN A 142 19.13 -11.87 -12.70
C GLN A 142 18.06 -12.20 -13.75
N SER A 143 17.53 -11.19 -14.43
CA SER A 143 16.46 -11.36 -15.43
C SER A 143 15.25 -12.21 -14.95
N GLY A 144 14.91 -12.12 -13.66
CA GLY A 144 13.79 -12.84 -13.05
C GLY A 144 14.11 -14.26 -12.56
N ASN A 145 15.30 -14.77 -12.82
CA ASN A 145 15.76 -16.07 -12.32
C ASN A 145 16.66 -15.91 -11.11
N GLU A 146 16.52 -16.79 -10.13
CA GLU A 146 17.46 -16.90 -9.02
C GLU A 146 18.74 -17.57 -9.52
N ILE A 147 19.87 -16.89 -9.33
CA ILE A 147 21.19 -17.36 -9.79
C ILE A 147 22.06 -17.82 -8.63
N ASP A 148 21.82 -17.32 -7.43
CA ASP A 148 22.48 -17.74 -6.20
C ASP A 148 21.58 -17.47 -5.00
N HIS A 149 21.68 -18.32 -3.98
CA HIS A 149 20.88 -18.24 -2.76
C HIS A 149 21.60 -18.87 -1.59
N ALA A 150 21.66 -18.15 -0.47
CA ALA A 150 22.25 -18.65 0.76
C ALA A 150 21.35 -18.32 1.94
N VAL A 151 21.11 -19.34 2.79
CA VAL A 151 20.30 -19.21 4.00
C VAL A 151 21.08 -19.72 5.20
N TYR A 152 21.24 -18.86 6.19
CA TYR A 152 21.73 -19.24 7.49
C TYR A 152 20.60 -19.87 8.31
N SER A 153 20.47 -21.19 8.20
CA SER A 153 19.70 -21.97 9.19
C SER A 153 20.64 -22.29 10.34
N ALA A 154 20.51 -21.58 11.47
CA ALA A 154 21.09 -22.04 12.73
C ALA A 154 20.58 -23.46 13.01
N LYS A 155 21.40 -24.48 12.73
CA LYS A 155 21.09 -25.86 13.11
C LYS A 155 20.91 -25.86 14.62
N LYS A 156 19.70 -26.19 15.06
CA LYS A 156 19.37 -26.51 16.46
C LYS A 156 20.22 -27.67 16.96
#